data_AF-A0A413SQH4-F1
#
_entry.id   AF-A0A413SQH4-F1
#
_cell.length_a   1.000
_cell.length_b   1.000
_cell.length_c   1.000
_cell.angle_alpha   90.00
_cell.angle_beta   90.00
_cell.angle_gamma   90.00
#
_symmetry.space_group_name_H-M   'P 1'
#
loop_
_entity.id
_entity.type
_entity.pdbx_description
1 polymer ?
#
loop_
_entity_poly.entity_id
_entity_poly.type
_entity_poly.pdbx_seq_one_letter_code
_entity_poly.pdbx_strand_id
1 'polypeptide(L)'
;MRETSKKVLFWALMFFGAFLLLTQVGYSDGDDAFFYQYTHEMGFFEYLSWRYQTWVGRMSGEAMVYIAFSLGIWFWRIVNAMMLVLLPCGVLKLAEKAAGIRTKNFLPGESVAVVSGYLLMAIMTVGYAAIWINGSIFYTWSFTCGIWALVPVADIVFDTGDGGSGDHNTWHFFYSIPCAVLASMSIEQMAAVLVTFEVLAVLVVILRKHEKQRTILLIIQTAVTVVAFVILFLAPGNDIRVASEVQNWMPQYEELSFGEHLFVTVQWLVSSFANENRLLLFGIWLAGILHIICKNERKASDVACMTAAGLFSAAALLPFAGIKVFSDCGLHIADITVRLEQVPRIEEMQAANWFAMCWWIAALLFTCILIWKVSKHNVVLMLVWLGGIASEAIMHFSPTIYASGARVYYLTDWMCMFIILVLAFKMPGKRWRDLYYSIVAGLGVWNLLYQVINYI
;
A
#
# COMPACT_ATOMS: atom_id res chain seq x y z
N MET A 1 19.44 4.89 -28.42
CA MET A 1 18.19 5.54 -27.97
C MET A 1 18.52 6.61 -26.95
N ARG A 2 17.89 7.80 -27.03
CA ARG A 2 17.98 8.82 -25.96
C ARG A 2 17.38 8.25 -24.67
N GLU A 3 17.85 8.68 -23.50
CA GLU A 3 17.35 8.20 -22.19
C GLU A 3 15.82 8.38 -22.04
N THR A 4 15.28 9.49 -22.54
CA THR A 4 13.83 9.72 -22.62
C THR A 4 13.11 8.63 -23.40
N SER A 5 13.67 8.17 -24.53
CA SER A 5 13.09 7.09 -25.33
C SER A 5 13.10 5.75 -24.59
N LYS A 6 14.15 5.46 -23.80
CA LYS A 6 14.21 4.24 -22.98
C LYS A 6 13.15 4.24 -21.88
N LYS A 7 12.99 5.38 -21.18
CA LYS A 7 11.95 5.56 -20.16
C LYS A 7 10.55 5.33 -20.73
N VAL A 8 10.24 6.00 -21.85
CA VAL A 8 8.94 5.86 -22.52
C VAL A 8 8.72 4.41 -22.96
N LEU A 9 9.72 3.77 -23.56
CA LEU A 9 9.62 2.38 -24.01
C LEU A 9 9.34 1.43 -22.83
N PHE A 10 10.04 1.58 -21.70
CA PHE A 10 9.85 0.72 -20.53
C PHE A 10 8.41 0.79 -20.00
N TRP A 11 7.89 1.99 -19.75
CA TRP A 11 6.53 2.16 -19.22
C TRP A 11 5.46 1.78 -20.26
N ALA A 12 5.73 1.97 -21.56
CA ALA A 12 4.86 1.48 -22.61
C ALA A 12 4.80 -0.05 -22.64
N LEU A 13 5.95 -0.74 -22.52
CA LEU A 13 5.98 -2.20 -22.43
C LEU A 13 5.24 -2.72 -21.19
N MET A 14 5.40 -2.03 -20.05
CA MET A 14 4.63 -2.35 -18.85
C MET A 14 3.13 -2.18 -19.08
N PHE A 15 2.71 -1.06 -19.70
CA PHE A 15 1.31 -0.83 -20.05
C PHE A 15 0.76 -1.95 -20.92
N PHE A 16 1.45 -2.32 -22.00
CA PHE A 16 1.01 -3.40 -22.88
C PHE A 16 0.98 -4.75 -22.16
N GLY A 17 1.96 -5.06 -21.31
CA GLY A 17 1.95 -6.28 -20.49
C GLY A 17 0.75 -6.34 -19.53
N ALA A 18 0.50 -5.25 -18.80
CA ALA A 18 -0.65 -5.14 -17.90
C ALA A 18 -1.97 -5.22 -18.69
N PHE A 19 -2.08 -4.51 -19.80
CA PHE A 19 -3.28 -4.52 -20.65
C PHE A 19 -3.57 -5.92 -21.22
N LEU A 20 -2.55 -6.62 -21.71
CA LEU A 20 -2.70 -8.00 -22.19
C LEU A 20 -3.17 -8.93 -21.08
N LEU A 21 -2.62 -8.81 -19.87
CA LEU A 21 -3.09 -9.58 -18.72
C LEU A 21 -4.57 -9.28 -18.40
N LEU A 22 -4.95 -8.01 -18.37
CA LEU A 22 -6.33 -7.59 -18.08
C LEU A 22 -7.33 -7.98 -19.17
N THR A 23 -6.89 -8.27 -20.40
CA THR A 23 -7.77 -8.82 -21.45
C THR A 23 -8.31 -10.22 -21.12
N GLN A 24 -7.64 -10.94 -20.22
CA GLN A 24 -8.05 -12.26 -19.75
C GLN A 24 -9.05 -12.20 -18.58
N VAL A 25 -9.30 -11.01 -18.02
CA VAL A 25 -10.21 -10.81 -16.89
C VAL A 25 -11.62 -10.51 -17.41
N GLY A 26 -12.61 -11.21 -16.87
CA GLY A 26 -14.04 -10.98 -17.09
C GLY A 26 -14.74 -10.49 -15.81
N TYR A 27 -16.02 -10.13 -15.93
CA TYR A 27 -16.86 -9.88 -14.74
C TYR A 27 -16.99 -11.15 -13.90
N SER A 28 -16.89 -11.02 -12.59
CA SER A 28 -17.19 -12.10 -11.66
C SER A 28 -18.64 -12.05 -11.18
N ASP A 29 -19.09 -13.10 -10.50
CA ASP A 29 -20.32 -13.04 -9.70
C ASP A 29 -20.11 -12.17 -8.44
N GLY A 30 -21.18 -11.94 -7.68
CA GLY A 30 -21.13 -11.13 -6.45
C GLY A 30 -21.15 -9.63 -6.75
N ASP A 31 -20.13 -8.90 -6.28
CA ASP A 31 -20.06 -7.44 -6.40
C ASP A 31 -20.09 -6.96 -7.85
N ASP A 32 -19.35 -7.61 -8.77
CA ASP A 32 -19.29 -7.20 -10.17
C ASP A 32 -20.68 -7.31 -10.82
N ALA A 33 -21.42 -8.38 -10.57
CA ALA A 33 -22.79 -8.55 -11.04
C ALA A 33 -23.75 -7.50 -10.42
N PHE A 34 -23.60 -7.23 -9.11
CA PHE A 34 -24.36 -6.20 -8.39
C PHE A 34 -24.13 -4.82 -9.02
N PHE A 35 -22.88 -4.39 -9.19
CA PHE A 35 -22.57 -3.08 -9.77
C PHE A 35 -22.98 -3.00 -11.23
N TYR A 36 -22.81 -4.07 -12.01
CA TYR A 36 -23.27 -4.10 -13.39
C TYR A 36 -24.78 -3.85 -13.48
N GLN A 37 -25.58 -4.52 -12.65
CA GLN A 37 -27.03 -4.34 -12.64
C GLN A 37 -27.43 -2.90 -12.30
N TYR A 38 -27.04 -2.40 -11.12
CA TYR A 38 -27.53 -1.11 -10.62
C TYR A 38 -27.03 0.09 -11.43
N THR A 39 -25.86 -0.02 -12.08
CA THR A 39 -25.35 1.05 -12.94
C THR A 39 -26.10 1.17 -14.26
N HIS A 40 -26.78 0.11 -14.71
CA HIS A 40 -27.62 0.11 -15.91
C HIS A 40 -29.11 0.38 -15.60
N GLU A 41 -29.53 0.20 -14.34
CA GLU A 41 -30.91 0.45 -13.90
C GLU A 41 -31.13 1.87 -13.35
N MET A 42 -30.11 2.48 -12.73
CA MET A 42 -30.22 3.79 -12.07
C MET A 42 -29.41 4.89 -12.79
N GLY A 43 -29.90 6.13 -12.71
CA GLY A 43 -29.12 7.30 -13.14
C GLY A 43 -27.91 7.56 -12.23
N PHE A 44 -26.86 8.21 -12.74
CA PHE A 44 -25.61 8.46 -11.99
C PHE A 44 -25.82 9.10 -10.60
N PHE A 45 -26.53 10.23 -10.54
CA PHE A 45 -26.77 10.92 -9.27
C PHE A 45 -27.75 10.18 -8.35
N GLU A 46 -28.71 9.45 -8.94
CA GLU A 46 -29.64 8.61 -8.20
C GLU A 46 -28.89 7.48 -7.50
N TYR A 47 -28.05 6.75 -8.25
CA TYR A 47 -27.19 5.70 -7.71
C TYR A 47 -26.31 6.23 -6.59
N LEU A 48 -25.58 7.33 -6.80
CA LEU A 48 -24.68 7.87 -5.79
C LEU A 48 -25.44 8.33 -4.53
N SER A 49 -26.59 8.99 -4.69
CA SER A 49 -27.43 9.38 -3.56
C SER A 49 -27.93 8.17 -2.80
N TRP A 50 -28.39 7.13 -3.50
CA TRP A 50 -28.84 5.88 -2.88
C TRP A 50 -27.70 5.22 -2.08
N ARG A 51 -26.53 5.02 -2.69
CA ARG A 51 -25.36 4.43 -2.04
C ARG A 51 -24.92 5.20 -0.80
N TYR A 52 -24.90 6.53 -0.87
CA TYR A 52 -24.57 7.39 0.28
C TYR A 52 -25.56 7.21 1.44
N GLN A 53 -26.85 7.10 1.13
CA GLN A 53 -27.90 7.02 2.12
C GLN A 53 -28.03 5.61 2.73
N THR A 54 -27.73 4.56 1.97
CA THR A 54 -28.07 3.18 2.36
C THR A 54 -26.88 2.25 2.53
N TRP A 55 -25.65 2.65 2.17
CA TRP A 55 -24.50 1.74 2.26
C TRP A 55 -23.17 2.38 2.66
N VAL A 56 -22.65 3.38 1.93
CA VAL A 56 -21.28 3.83 2.20
C VAL A 56 -21.00 5.24 1.71
N GLY A 57 -20.13 5.95 2.44
CA GLY A 57 -19.64 7.28 2.06
C GLY A 57 -18.47 7.30 1.07
N ARG A 58 -18.10 6.16 0.47
CA ARG A 58 -17.00 6.02 -0.50
C ARG A 58 -17.37 6.59 -1.88
N MET A 59 -17.86 7.83 -1.91
CA MET A 59 -18.53 8.39 -3.07
C MET A 59 -17.66 8.56 -4.30
N SER A 60 -16.37 8.82 -4.15
CA SER A 60 -15.47 8.84 -5.30
C SER A 60 -15.24 7.43 -5.85
N GLY A 61 -15.11 6.43 -4.96
CA GLY A 61 -15.00 5.02 -5.35
C GLY A 61 -16.25 4.55 -6.08
N GLU A 62 -17.42 4.80 -5.50
CA GLU A 62 -18.73 4.47 -6.09
C GLU A 62 -18.95 5.20 -7.43
N ALA A 63 -18.53 6.45 -7.57
CA ALA A 63 -18.59 7.19 -8.84
C ALA A 63 -17.68 6.57 -9.91
N MET A 64 -16.45 6.18 -9.55
CA MET A 64 -15.53 5.51 -10.46
C MET A 64 -16.05 4.12 -10.87
N VAL A 65 -16.66 3.38 -9.93
CA VAL A 65 -17.34 2.10 -10.21
C VAL A 65 -18.48 2.33 -11.20
N TYR A 66 -19.37 3.29 -10.93
CA TYR A 66 -20.48 3.58 -11.85
C TYR A 66 -20.00 3.85 -13.27
N ILE A 67 -19.01 4.74 -13.41
CA ILE A 67 -18.44 5.08 -14.73
C ILE A 67 -17.82 3.86 -15.39
N ALA A 68 -17.05 3.07 -14.64
CA ALA A 68 -16.35 1.91 -15.19
C ALA A 68 -17.32 0.82 -15.69
N PHE A 69 -18.38 0.53 -14.95
CA PHE A 69 -19.38 -0.46 -15.34
C PHE A 69 -20.30 0.05 -16.45
N SER A 70 -20.66 1.34 -16.45
CA SER A 70 -21.48 1.95 -17.51
C SER A 70 -20.76 2.02 -18.86
N LEU A 71 -19.44 2.28 -18.86
CA LEU A 71 -18.61 2.32 -20.07
C LEU A 71 -18.11 0.92 -20.50
N GLY A 72 -18.31 -0.08 -19.65
CA GLY A 72 -18.02 -1.48 -19.92
C GLY A 72 -16.55 -1.89 -19.71
N ILE A 73 -16.33 -3.20 -19.78
CA ILE A 73 -15.06 -3.83 -19.40
C ILE A 73 -13.83 -3.31 -20.15
N TRP A 74 -13.98 -2.89 -21.42
CA TRP A 74 -12.86 -2.37 -22.21
C TRP A 74 -12.35 -1.02 -21.70
N PHE A 75 -13.25 -0.16 -21.21
CA PHE A 75 -12.86 1.06 -20.53
C PHE A 75 -12.05 0.73 -19.27
N TRP A 76 -12.57 -0.17 -18.44
CA TRP A 76 -11.86 -0.61 -17.24
C TRP A 76 -10.49 -1.20 -17.55
N ARG A 77 -10.34 -2.06 -18.56
CA ARG A 77 -9.06 -2.67 -18.93
C ARG A 77 -8.00 -1.63 -19.29
N ILE A 78 -8.38 -0.61 -20.07
CA ILE A 78 -7.46 0.47 -20.46
C ILE A 78 -7.07 1.32 -19.24
N VAL A 79 -8.07 1.79 -18.48
CA VAL A 79 -7.81 2.65 -17.32
C VAL A 79 -7.04 1.91 -16.25
N ASN A 80 -7.40 0.67 -15.94
CA ASN A 80 -6.71 -0.12 -14.94
C ASN A 80 -5.26 -0.43 -15.36
N ALA A 81 -5.00 -0.73 -16.64
CA ALA A 81 -3.62 -0.83 -17.16
C ALA A 81 -2.82 0.47 -16.99
N MET A 82 -3.46 1.64 -17.18
CA MET A 82 -2.82 2.93 -16.90
C MET A 82 -2.53 3.09 -15.40
N MET A 83 -3.46 2.75 -14.51
CA MET A 83 -3.27 2.87 -13.06
C MET A 83 -2.15 1.95 -12.55
N LEU A 84 -2.07 0.72 -13.07
CA LEU A 84 -1.00 -0.23 -12.77
C LEU A 84 0.40 0.30 -13.17
N VAL A 85 0.48 1.20 -14.16
CA VAL A 85 1.73 1.86 -14.56
C VAL A 85 1.99 3.13 -13.75
N LEU A 86 0.94 3.93 -13.52
CA LEU A 86 1.04 5.22 -12.84
C LEU A 86 1.38 5.06 -11.36
N LEU A 87 0.91 3.99 -10.70
CA LEU A 87 1.20 3.73 -9.29
C LEU A 87 2.71 3.56 -9.01
N PRO A 88 3.43 2.60 -9.62
CA PRO A 88 4.87 2.47 -9.42
C PRO A 88 5.65 3.69 -9.92
N CYS A 89 5.20 4.36 -10.99
CA CYS A 89 5.79 5.62 -11.43
C CYS A 89 5.75 6.69 -10.32
N GLY A 90 4.60 6.84 -9.68
CA GLY A 90 4.39 7.77 -8.59
C GLY A 90 5.22 7.42 -7.35
N VAL A 91 5.22 6.13 -6.95
CA VAL A 91 6.01 5.63 -5.82
C VAL A 91 7.51 5.86 -6.05
N LEU A 92 8.01 5.58 -7.26
CA LEU A 92 9.39 5.85 -7.64
C LEU A 92 9.72 7.35 -7.56
N LYS A 93 8.85 8.20 -8.11
CA LYS A 93 9.02 9.66 -8.05
C LYS A 93 9.04 10.20 -6.61
N LEU A 94 8.19 9.68 -5.73
CA LEU A 94 8.22 10.05 -4.31
C LEU A 94 9.51 9.56 -3.63
N ALA A 95 9.94 8.34 -3.93
CA ALA A 95 11.15 7.76 -3.35
C ALA A 95 12.42 8.52 -3.78
N GLU A 96 12.52 8.92 -5.05
CA GLU A 96 13.59 9.79 -5.55
C GLU A 96 13.70 11.08 -4.71
N LYS A 97 12.57 11.77 -4.51
CA LYS A 97 12.51 13.02 -3.73
C LYS A 97 12.91 12.80 -2.27
N ALA A 98 12.36 11.78 -1.62
CA ALA A 98 12.67 11.45 -0.23
C ALA A 98 14.13 11.00 -0.04
N ALA A 99 14.75 10.44 -1.10
CA ALA A 99 16.17 10.11 -1.12
C ALA A 99 17.08 11.32 -1.41
N GLY A 100 16.52 12.45 -1.86
CA GLY A 100 17.29 13.62 -2.30
C GLY A 100 17.89 13.45 -3.71
N ILE A 101 17.39 12.50 -4.50
CA ILE A 101 17.85 12.24 -5.86
C ILE A 101 17.04 13.12 -6.82
N ARG A 102 17.76 13.91 -7.62
CA ARG A 102 17.18 14.79 -8.64
C ARG A 102 17.84 14.50 -9.98
N THR A 103 17.38 13.45 -10.66
CA THR A 103 17.91 13.05 -11.98
C THR A 103 16.81 13.08 -13.04
N LYS A 104 17.16 13.58 -14.24
CA LYS A 104 16.29 13.50 -15.42
C LYS A 104 16.54 12.21 -16.23
N ASN A 105 17.56 11.44 -15.86
CA ASN A 105 17.92 10.21 -16.55
C ASN A 105 16.95 9.08 -16.21
N PHE A 106 16.80 8.15 -17.14
CA PHE A 106 16.06 6.94 -16.87
C PHE A 106 16.82 6.07 -15.85
N LEU A 107 16.07 5.50 -14.91
CA LEU A 107 16.57 4.69 -13.81
C LEU A 107 16.10 3.25 -14.00
N PRO A 108 16.77 2.45 -14.86
CA PRO A 108 16.26 1.15 -15.26
C PRO A 108 16.19 0.14 -14.11
N GLY A 109 17.21 0.09 -13.24
CA GLY A 109 17.25 -0.86 -12.13
C GLY A 109 16.16 -0.57 -11.10
N GLU A 110 15.99 0.71 -10.78
CA GLU A 110 14.96 1.22 -9.89
C GLU A 110 13.55 1.02 -10.46
N SER A 111 13.38 1.28 -11.76
CA SER A 111 12.10 1.09 -12.46
C SER A 111 11.70 -0.39 -12.49
N VAL A 112 12.66 -1.29 -12.73
CA VAL A 112 12.42 -2.73 -12.62
C VAL A 112 12.07 -3.10 -11.18
N ALA A 113 12.83 -2.63 -10.19
CA ALA A 113 12.59 -2.95 -8.79
C ALA A 113 11.21 -2.49 -8.28
N VAL A 114 10.74 -1.30 -8.65
CA VAL A 114 9.40 -0.83 -8.25
C VAL A 114 8.28 -1.63 -8.91
N VAL A 115 8.46 -2.05 -10.18
CA VAL A 115 7.50 -2.91 -10.86
C VAL A 115 7.50 -4.31 -10.24
N SER A 116 8.67 -4.82 -9.82
CA SER A 116 8.78 -6.06 -9.05
C SER A 116 8.06 -6.00 -7.70
N GLY A 117 7.70 -4.82 -7.20
CA GLY A 117 6.82 -4.66 -6.04
C GLY A 117 5.51 -5.45 -6.19
N TYR A 118 4.86 -5.40 -7.36
CA TYR A 118 3.68 -6.23 -7.64
C TYR A 118 3.98 -7.74 -7.53
N LEU A 119 5.17 -8.17 -7.91
CA LEU A 119 5.53 -9.60 -7.92
C LEU A 119 6.00 -10.09 -6.55
N LEU A 120 6.45 -9.20 -5.67
CA LEU A 120 6.82 -9.51 -4.29
C LEU A 120 5.61 -9.65 -3.38
N MET A 121 4.49 -9.01 -3.73
CA MET A 121 3.23 -9.15 -3.02
C MET A 121 2.66 -10.57 -3.17
N ALA A 122 1.82 -10.95 -2.23
CA ALA A 122 1.03 -12.15 -2.37
C ALA A 122 0.02 -12.02 -3.53
N ILE A 123 -0.23 -13.15 -4.20
CA ILE A 123 -1.09 -13.21 -5.37
C ILE A 123 -2.53 -12.88 -5.01
N MET A 124 -2.95 -13.17 -3.78
CA MET A 124 -4.27 -12.81 -3.27
C MET A 124 -4.38 -11.29 -3.09
N THR A 125 -3.36 -10.63 -2.55
CA THR A 125 -3.33 -9.17 -2.43
C THR A 125 -3.42 -8.50 -3.80
N VAL A 126 -2.56 -8.88 -4.74
CA VAL A 126 -2.55 -8.28 -6.09
C VAL A 126 -3.80 -8.66 -6.89
N GLY A 127 -4.23 -9.90 -6.79
CA GLY A 127 -5.42 -10.43 -7.44
C GLY A 127 -6.65 -9.61 -7.06
N TYR A 128 -6.92 -9.46 -5.77
CA TYR A 128 -8.11 -8.72 -5.31
C TYR A 128 -7.93 -7.20 -5.38
N ALA A 129 -6.75 -6.64 -5.08
CA ALA A 129 -6.60 -5.19 -5.02
C ALA A 129 -6.30 -4.54 -6.37
N ALA A 130 -5.79 -5.30 -7.36
CA ALA A 130 -5.24 -4.73 -8.59
C ALA A 130 -5.77 -5.37 -9.90
N ILE A 131 -6.16 -6.65 -9.87
CA ILE A 131 -6.63 -7.37 -11.06
C ILE A 131 -8.15 -7.52 -11.10
N TRP A 132 -8.79 -7.79 -9.96
CA TRP A 132 -10.24 -7.86 -9.85
C TRP A 132 -10.88 -6.50 -10.14
N ILE A 133 -11.99 -6.49 -10.90
CA ILE A 133 -12.58 -5.26 -11.44
C ILE A 133 -12.98 -4.31 -10.32
N ASN A 134 -13.90 -4.71 -9.45
CA ASN A 134 -14.34 -3.88 -8.35
C ASN A 134 -13.19 -3.50 -7.40
N GLY A 135 -12.38 -4.48 -6.99
CA GLY A 135 -11.27 -4.23 -6.07
C GLY A 135 -10.21 -3.27 -6.63
N SER A 136 -9.85 -3.37 -7.90
CA SER A 136 -8.90 -2.44 -8.53
C SER A 136 -9.37 -0.99 -8.53
N ILE A 137 -10.67 -0.74 -8.65
CA ILE A 137 -11.24 0.60 -8.62
C ILE A 137 -11.14 1.18 -7.20
N PHE A 138 -11.48 0.40 -6.17
CA PHE A 138 -11.42 0.87 -4.78
C PHE A 138 -9.99 0.96 -4.23
N TYR A 139 -9.07 0.11 -4.68
CA TYR A 139 -7.70 0.04 -4.15
C TYR A 139 -6.68 0.63 -5.13
N THR A 140 -6.38 -0.03 -6.26
CA THR A 140 -5.35 0.46 -7.19
C THR A 140 -5.62 1.87 -7.71
N TRP A 141 -6.84 2.22 -8.14
CA TRP A 141 -7.12 3.56 -8.68
C TRP A 141 -7.03 4.61 -7.58
N SER A 142 -7.62 4.34 -6.42
CA SER A 142 -7.57 5.21 -5.24
C SER A 142 -6.13 5.46 -4.78
N PHE A 143 -5.33 4.40 -4.68
CA PHE A 143 -3.94 4.50 -4.20
C PHE A 143 -3.07 5.21 -5.23
N THR A 144 -3.31 4.97 -6.53
CA THR A 144 -2.66 5.73 -7.60
C THR A 144 -2.96 7.21 -7.43
N CYS A 145 -4.25 7.59 -7.33
CA CYS A 145 -4.64 8.97 -7.11
C CYS A 145 -3.98 9.54 -5.84
N GLY A 146 -3.96 8.79 -4.75
CA GLY A 146 -3.34 9.21 -3.49
C GLY A 146 -1.85 9.49 -3.60
N ILE A 147 -1.10 8.61 -4.26
CA ILE A 147 0.32 8.79 -4.54
C ILE A 147 0.56 10.02 -5.41
N TRP A 148 -0.24 10.22 -6.45
CA TRP A 148 -0.12 11.39 -7.33
C TRP A 148 -0.54 12.69 -6.64
N ALA A 149 -1.49 12.64 -5.70
CA ALA A 149 -1.84 13.77 -4.83
C ALA A 149 -0.66 14.21 -3.95
N LEU A 150 0.16 13.27 -3.49
CA LEU A 150 1.36 13.52 -2.68
C LEU A 150 2.56 14.05 -3.47
N VAL A 151 2.55 14.02 -4.80
CA VAL A 151 3.68 14.49 -5.62
C VAL A 151 4.02 15.96 -5.36
N PRO A 152 3.11 16.94 -5.48
CA PRO A 152 3.42 18.33 -5.14
C PRO A 152 3.71 18.54 -3.66
N VAL A 153 3.11 17.74 -2.77
CA VAL A 153 3.41 17.76 -1.32
C VAL A 153 4.89 17.44 -1.10
N ALA A 154 5.38 16.37 -1.72
CA ALA A 154 6.77 15.97 -1.68
C ALA A 154 7.70 17.00 -2.37
N ASP A 155 7.26 17.65 -3.46
CA ASP A 155 8.03 18.75 -4.08
C ASP A 155 8.28 19.90 -3.11
N ILE A 156 7.34 20.19 -2.20
CA ILE A 156 7.47 21.29 -1.24
C ILE A 156 8.26 20.83 -0.01
N VAL A 157 7.90 19.69 0.57
CA VAL A 157 8.50 19.21 1.84
C VAL A 157 9.97 18.82 1.69
N PHE A 158 10.35 18.28 0.53
CA PHE A 158 11.74 17.90 0.23
C PHE A 158 12.50 18.97 -0.57
N ASP A 159 11.93 20.15 -0.75
CA ASP A 159 12.65 21.29 -1.32
C ASP A 159 13.70 21.79 -0.33
N THR A 160 14.96 21.77 -0.73
CA THR A 160 16.09 22.18 0.13
C THR A 160 16.49 23.64 -0.09
N GLY A 161 15.88 24.36 -1.05
CA GLY A 161 16.13 25.78 -1.25
C GLY A 161 17.49 26.13 -1.88
N ASP A 162 18.34 25.15 -2.18
CA ASP A 162 19.72 25.35 -2.68
C ASP A 162 19.81 25.81 -4.15
N GLY A 163 18.79 26.51 -4.69
CA GLY A 163 18.79 27.05 -6.07
C GLY A 163 18.79 26.01 -7.20
N GLY A 164 18.96 24.73 -6.90
CA GLY A 164 18.95 23.62 -7.85
C GLY A 164 17.53 23.10 -8.11
N SER A 165 16.79 23.77 -8.99
CA SER A 165 15.59 23.27 -9.68
C SER A 165 14.70 22.33 -8.87
N GLY A 166 14.21 22.76 -7.69
CA GLY A 166 12.92 22.26 -7.24
C GLY A 166 11.93 22.53 -8.37
N ASP A 167 11.09 21.57 -8.73
CA ASP A 167 10.05 21.83 -9.72
C ASP A 167 9.04 22.76 -9.04
N HIS A 168 9.25 24.08 -9.17
CA HIS A 168 8.37 25.12 -8.62
C HIS A 168 7.05 25.19 -9.41
N ASN A 169 6.83 24.23 -10.30
CA ASN A 169 5.68 24.14 -11.14
C ASN A 169 4.42 23.85 -10.33
N THR A 170 3.67 24.92 -10.07
CA THR A 170 2.37 24.86 -9.39
C THR A 170 1.30 24.17 -10.22
N TRP A 171 1.53 23.89 -11.51
CA TRP A 171 0.61 23.11 -12.35
C TRP A 171 0.37 21.70 -11.83
N HIS A 172 1.27 21.15 -11.00
CA HIS A 172 1.03 19.86 -10.36
C HIS A 172 -0.23 19.86 -9.49
N PHE A 173 -0.64 21.02 -8.96
CA PHE A 173 -1.87 21.16 -8.18
C PHE A 173 -3.15 20.98 -9.00
N PHE A 174 -3.09 21.15 -10.32
CA PHE A 174 -4.25 20.96 -11.20
C PHE A 174 -4.71 19.50 -11.22
N TYR A 175 -3.77 18.55 -11.22
CA TYR A 175 -4.12 17.12 -11.16
C TYR A 175 -4.16 16.60 -9.71
N SER A 176 -3.34 17.13 -8.80
CA SER A 176 -3.25 16.58 -7.44
C SER A 176 -4.49 16.82 -6.61
N ILE A 177 -5.18 17.96 -6.78
CA ILE A 177 -6.42 18.26 -6.03
C ILE A 177 -7.55 17.28 -6.42
N PRO A 178 -7.88 17.06 -7.71
CA PRO A 178 -8.81 16.00 -8.10
C PRO A 178 -8.37 14.61 -7.60
N CYS A 179 -7.09 14.28 -7.73
CA CYS A 179 -6.56 13.03 -7.21
C CYS A 179 -6.73 12.89 -5.69
N ALA A 180 -6.60 13.98 -4.93
CA ALA A 180 -6.78 13.96 -3.49
C ALA A 180 -8.23 13.66 -3.10
N VAL A 181 -9.20 14.25 -3.81
CA VAL A 181 -10.64 13.93 -3.63
C VAL A 181 -10.91 12.47 -3.98
N LEU A 182 -10.43 12.01 -5.14
CA LEU A 182 -10.63 10.63 -5.58
C LEU A 182 -10.06 9.64 -4.58
N ALA A 183 -8.86 9.89 -4.04
CA ALA A 183 -8.23 9.00 -3.08
C ALA A 183 -8.92 9.01 -1.70
N SER A 184 -9.28 10.20 -1.21
CA SER A 184 -9.82 10.37 0.15
C SER A 184 -11.29 9.99 0.32
N MET A 185 -12.05 9.90 -0.78
CA MET A 185 -13.45 9.46 -0.77
C MET A 185 -13.65 8.09 -1.42
N SER A 186 -12.61 7.25 -1.50
CA SER A 186 -12.74 5.90 -2.06
C SER A 186 -12.52 4.78 -1.05
N ILE A 187 -11.57 4.93 -0.13
CA ILE A 187 -11.34 3.94 0.93
C ILE A 187 -10.72 4.58 2.16
N GLU A 188 -11.16 4.15 3.34
CA GLU A 188 -10.84 4.74 4.64
C GLU A 188 -9.32 4.75 4.91
N GLN A 189 -8.62 3.65 4.58
CA GLN A 189 -7.18 3.50 4.80
C GLN A 189 -6.37 4.55 4.03
N MET A 190 -6.63 4.70 2.72
CA MET A 190 -5.94 5.69 1.89
C MET A 190 -6.29 7.11 2.32
N ALA A 191 -7.55 7.36 2.66
CA ALA A 191 -8.02 8.66 3.10
C ALA A 191 -7.31 9.13 4.38
N ALA A 192 -7.24 8.25 5.39
CA ALA A 192 -6.56 8.53 6.65
C ALA A 192 -5.06 8.80 6.46
N VAL A 193 -4.38 7.97 5.64
CA VAL A 193 -2.96 8.14 5.33
C VAL A 193 -2.71 9.46 4.59
N LEU A 194 -3.51 9.77 3.57
CA LEU A 194 -3.35 10.99 2.77
C LEU A 194 -3.55 12.25 3.61
N VAL A 195 -4.65 12.34 4.36
CA VAL A 195 -4.93 13.49 5.25
C VAL A 195 -3.80 13.67 6.26
N THR A 196 -3.31 12.59 6.86
CA THR A 196 -2.23 12.66 7.85
C THR A 196 -0.95 13.24 7.24
N PHE A 197 -0.52 12.73 6.09
CA PHE A 197 0.70 13.24 5.44
C PHE A 197 0.56 14.68 4.94
N GLU A 198 -0.62 15.06 4.44
CA GLU A 198 -0.88 16.43 3.99
C GLU A 198 -0.91 17.42 5.16
N VAL A 199 -1.58 17.08 6.28
CA VAL A 199 -1.59 17.91 7.49
C VAL A 199 -0.17 18.08 8.04
N LEU A 200 0.59 16.99 8.15
CA LEU A 200 1.99 17.07 8.58
C LEU A 200 2.83 17.93 7.62
N ALA A 201 2.60 17.82 6.32
CA ALA A 201 3.29 18.65 5.33
C ALA A 201 2.95 20.14 5.49
N VAL A 202 1.67 20.50 5.66
CA VAL A 202 1.24 21.89 5.93
C VAL A 202 1.94 22.44 7.17
N LEU A 203 1.99 21.67 8.27
CA LEU A 203 2.67 22.07 9.49
C LEU A 203 4.16 22.33 9.25
N VAL A 204 4.85 21.41 8.56
CA VAL A 204 6.28 21.57 8.22
C VAL A 204 6.52 22.81 7.37
N VAL A 205 5.67 23.05 6.38
CA VAL A 205 5.81 24.16 5.42
C VAL A 205 5.59 25.52 6.10
N ILE A 206 4.59 25.60 6.99
CA ILE A 206 4.33 26.80 7.81
C ILE A 206 5.52 27.09 8.72
N LEU A 207 6.06 26.08 9.41
CA LEU A 207 7.19 26.24 10.32
C LEU A 207 8.47 26.68 9.58
N ARG A 208 8.68 26.19 8.36
CA ARG A 208 9.84 26.54 7.52
C ARG A 208 9.70 27.86 6.78
N LYS A 209 8.53 28.52 6.84
CA LYS A 209 8.24 29.77 6.11
C LYS A 209 8.58 29.68 4.61
N HIS A 210 8.21 28.58 3.97
CA HIS A 210 8.38 28.40 2.52
C HIS A 210 7.55 29.44 1.73
N GLU A 211 7.75 29.44 0.40
CA GLU A 211 7.08 30.33 -0.54
C GLU A 211 5.54 30.39 -0.32
N LYS A 212 5.01 31.62 -0.24
CA LYS A 212 3.61 31.90 0.10
C LYS A 212 2.62 31.22 -0.85
N GLN A 213 2.87 31.25 -2.16
CA GLN A 213 1.94 30.69 -3.16
C GLN A 213 1.79 29.18 -3.03
N ARG A 214 2.91 28.44 -3.01
CA ARG A 214 2.92 26.97 -2.87
C ARG A 214 2.32 26.52 -1.55
N THR A 215 2.56 27.27 -0.48
CA THR A 215 1.96 27.02 0.83
C THR A 215 0.43 27.15 0.79
N ILE A 216 -0.11 28.19 0.15
CA ILE A 216 -1.56 28.38 0.01
C ILE A 216 -2.19 27.25 -0.80
N LEU A 217 -1.58 26.85 -1.92
CA LEU A 217 -2.08 25.75 -2.74
C LEU A 217 -2.11 24.42 -1.98
N LEU A 218 -1.07 24.15 -1.19
CA LEU A 218 -1.03 22.98 -0.31
C LEU A 218 -2.16 23.03 0.73
N ILE A 219 -2.37 24.18 1.39
CA ILE A 219 -3.47 24.36 2.35
C ILE A 219 -4.84 24.13 1.68
N ILE A 220 -5.05 24.63 0.46
CA ILE A 220 -6.29 24.40 -0.29
C ILE A 220 -6.48 22.91 -0.58
N GLN A 221 -5.44 22.23 -1.09
CA GLN A 221 -5.52 20.78 -1.32
C GLN A 221 -5.86 20.05 -0.02
N THR A 222 -5.14 20.30 1.07
CA THR A 222 -5.38 19.67 2.37
C THR A 222 -6.79 19.95 2.90
N ALA A 223 -7.29 21.17 2.75
CA ALA A 223 -8.66 21.51 3.15
C ALA A 223 -9.68 20.70 2.35
N VAL A 224 -9.50 20.58 1.04
CA VAL A 224 -10.35 19.75 0.17
C VAL A 224 -10.29 18.28 0.59
N THR A 225 -9.09 17.73 0.85
CA THR A 225 -8.92 16.35 1.32
C THR A 225 -9.59 16.11 2.67
N VAL A 226 -9.50 17.07 3.61
CA VAL A 226 -10.17 16.98 4.92
C VAL A 226 -11.69 17.01 4.77
N VAL A 227 -12.23 17.89 3.93
CA VAL A 227 -13.67 17.93 3.64
C VAL A 227 -14.14 16.60 3.03
N ALA A 228 -13.39 16.08 2.06
CA ALA A 228 -13.65 14.81 1.42
C ALA A 228 -13.62 13.63 2.42
N PHE A 229 -12.61 13.59 3.29
CA PHE A 229 -12.52 12.64 4.40
C PHE A 229 -13.71 12.72 5.35
N VAL A 230 -14.15 13.93 5.72
CA VAL A 230 -15.33 14.11 6.59
C VAL A 230 -16.60 13.60 5.89
N ILE A 231 -16.81 13.91 4.61
CA ILE A 231 -17.97 13.43 3.84
C ILE A 231 -18.03 11.90 3.83
N LEU A 232 -16.87 11.23 3.72
CA LEU A 232 -16.78 9.77 3.75
C LEU A 232 -17.38 9.18 5.03
N PHE A 233 -17.12 9.79 6.19
CA PHE A 233 -17.60 9.29 7.48
C PHE A 233 -19.01 9.75 7.84
N LEU A 234 -19.47 10.90 7.33
CA LEU A 234 -20.81 11.41 7.60
C LEU A 234 -21.95 10.69 6.86
N ALA A 235 -21.62 9.74 5.97
CA ALA A 235 -22.64 9.02 5.21
C ALA A 235 -23.52 8.16 6.15
N PRO A 236 -24.85 8.38 6.18
CA PRO A 236 -25.73 7.60 7.04
C PRO A 236 -25.79 6.12 6.63
N GLY A 237 -25.46 5.81 5.37
CA GLY A 237 -25.30 4.45 4.90
C GLY A 237 -24.24 3.65 5.65
N ASN A 238 -23.22 4.30 6.23
CA ASN A 238 -22.15 3.61 6.96
C ASN A 238 -22.70 2.79 8.13
N ASP A 239 -23.64 3.34 8.91
CA ASP A 239 -24.22 2.64 10.05
C ASP A 239 -25.05 1.43 9.61
N ILE A 240 -25.80 1.57 8.52
CA ILE A 240 -26.59 0.49 7.91
C ILE A 240 -25.65 -0.63 7.43
N ARG A 241 -24.55 -0.27 6.77
CA ARG A 241 -23.56 -1.22 6.30
C ARG A 241 -22.87 -1.93 7.46
N VAL A 242 -22.47 -1.23 8.52
CA VAL A 242 -21.86 -1.86 9.70
C VAL A 242 -22.83 -2.89 10.30
N ALA A 243 -24.10 -2.54 10.51
CA ALA A 243 -25.09 -3.49 11.02
C ALA A 243 -25.25 -4.73 10.11
N SER A 244 -25.30 -4.51 8.79
CA SER A 244 -25.34 -5.60 7.80
C SER A 244 -24.06 -6.44 7.81
N GLU A 245 -22.89 -5.84 7.96
CA GLU A 245 -21.60 -6.53 7.98
C GLU A 245 -21.41 -7.35 9.27
N VAL A 246 -21.82 -6.83 10.42
CA VAL A 246 -21.85 -7.59 11.69
C VAL A 246 -22.74 -8.83 11.50
N GLN A 247 -23.94 -8.66 10.95
CA GLN A 247 -24.85 -9.78 10.72
C GLN A 247 -24.24 -10.82 9.77
N ASN A 248 -23.64 -10.40 8.65
CA ASN A 248 -23.24 -11.32 7.59
C ASN A 248 -21.83 -11.90 7.75
N TRP A 249 -20.90 -11.19 8.40
CA TRP A 249 -19.48 -11.57 8.43
C TRP A 249 -18.97 -11.95 9.81
N MET A 250 -19.37 -11.23 10.85
CA MET A 250 -18.84 -11.41 12.20
C MET A 250 -19.87 -11.05 13.28
N PRO A 251 -20.80 -11.97 13.62
CA PRO A 251 -21.89 -11.68 14.55
C PRO A 251 -21.42 -11.36 15.97
N GLN A 252 -20.28 -11.92 16.39
CA GLN A 252 -19.68 -11.68 17.70
C GLN A 252 -19.00 -10.30 17.81
N TYR A 253 -18.94 -9.50 16.74
CA TYR A 253 -18.18 -8.24 16.71
C TYR A 253 -18.52 -7.29 17.85
N GLU A 254 -19.81 -7.11 18.15
CA GLU A 254 -20.28 -6.23 19.23
C GLU A 254 -20.14 -6.85 20.64
N GLU A 255 -19.97 -8.18 20.71
CA GLU A 255 -19.85 -8.92 21.97
C GLU A 255 -18.40 -8.98 22.48
N LEU A 256 -17.43 -8.68 21.63
CA LEU A 256 -16.01 -8.72 22.00
C LEU A 256 -15.67 -7.64 23.02
N SER A 257 -14.99 -8.06 24.09
CA SER A 257 -14.33 -7.12 24.98
C SER A 257 -13.21 -6.38 24.24
N PHE A 258 -12.82 -5.22 24.77
CA PHE A 258 -11.69 -4.44 24.22
C PHE A 258 -10.41 -5.29 24.07
N GLY A 259 -10.13 -6.16 25.04
CA GLY A 259 -8.95 -7.02 25.02
C GLY A 259 -8.99 -8.08 23.90
N GLU A 260 -10.15 -8.72 23.70
CA GLU A 260 -10.34 -9.69 22.62
C GLU A 260 -10.27 -9.00 21.26
N HIS A 261 -10.86 -7.82 21.13
CA HIS A 261 -10.85 -7.05 19.89
C HIS A 261 -9.43 -6.58 19.52
N LEU A 262 -8.66 -6.12 20.52
CA LEU A 262 -7.25 -5.80 20.35
C LEU A 262 -6.44 -7.03 19.97
N PHE A 263 -6.67 -8.18 20.61
CA PHE A 263 -5.99 -9.43 20.28
C PHE A 263 -6.25 -9.85 18.83
N VAL A 264 -7.50 -9.90 18.40
CA VAL A 264 -7.90 -10.21 17.00
C VAL A 264 -7.18 -9.29 16.01
N THR A 265 -7.13 -7.99 16.32
CA THR A 265 -6.47 -6.99 15.46
C THR A 265 -4.96 -7.24 15.37
N VAL A 266 -4.29 -7.45 16.51
CA VAL A 266 -2.84 -7.70 16.54
C VAL A 266 -2.52 -9.03 15.89
N GLN A 267 -3.31 -10.08 16.14
CA GLN A 267 -3.11 -11.39 15.56
C GLN A 267 -3.23 -11.34 14.03
N TRP A 268 -4.27 -10.69 13.52
CA TRP A 268 -4.50 -10.53 12.08
C TRP A 268 -3.38 -9.71 11.42
N LEU A 269 -3.02 -8.56 12.01
CA LEU A 269 -1.92 -7.73 11.54
C LEU A 269 -0.59 -8.48 11.55
N VAL A 270 -0.27 -9.21 12.62
CA VAL A 270 1.00 -9.95 12.67
C VAL A 270 1.00 -11.10 11.65
N SER A 271 -0.15 -11.74 11.44
CA SER A 271 -0.34 -12.79 10.43
C SER A 271 -0.16 -12.26 9.00
N SER A 272 -0.60 -11.04 8.71
CA SER A 272 -0.38 -10.40 7.40
C SER A 272 1.11 -10.28 7.08
N PHE A 273 1.90 -9.74 8.01
CA PHE A 273 3.34 -9.59 7.82
C PHE A 273 4.08 -10.94 7.74
N ALA A 274 3.58 -11.95 8.45
CA ALA A 274 4.13 -13.31 8.41
C ALA A 274 3.90 -14.02 7.07
N ASN A 275 2.77 -13.74 6.41
CA ASN A 275 2.32 -14.53 5.27
C ASN A 275 2.29 -13.75 3.95
N GLU A 276 1.80 -12.51 3.97
CA GLU A 276 1.57 -11.69 2.78
C GLU A 276 2.75 -10.72 2.55
N ASN A 277 3.16 -9.94 3.56
CA ASN A 277 4.18 -8.89 3.37
C ASN A 277 5.63 -9.38 3.57
N ARG A 278 5.84 -10.67 3.90
CA ARG A 278 7.15 -11.21 4.33
C ARG A 278 8.31 -10.93 3.38
N LEU A 279 8.07 -10.92 2.06
CA LEU A 279 9.12 -10.65 1.07
C LEU A 279 9.49 -9.17 0.97
N LEU A 280 8.55 -8.28 1.25
CA LEU A 280 8.82 -6.86 1.34
C LEU A 280 9.62 -6.55 2.62
N LEU A 281 9.30 -7.21 3.74
CA LEU A 281 10.14 -7.15 4.95
C LEU A 281 11.56 -7.67 4.69
N PHE A 282 11.68 -8.81 4.01
CA PHE A 282 12.97 -9.31 3.54
C PHE A 282 13.72 -8.25 2.72
N GLY A 283 13.04 -7.56 1.80
CA GLY A 283 13.61 -6.46 1.03
C GLY A 283 14.19 -5.36 1.91
N ILE A 284 13.46 -4.91 2.93
CA ILE A 284 13.92 -3.89 3.90
C ILE A 284 15.14 -4.39 4.68
N TRP A 285 15.10 -5.62 5.19
CA TRP A 285 16.20 -6.20 5.96
C TRP A 285 17.46 -6.39 5.12
N LEU A 286 17.32 -6.88 3.89
CA LEU A 286 18.42 -7.01 2.94
C LEU A 286 19.04 -5.65 2.63
N ALA A 287 18.24 -4.61 2.40
CA ALA A 287 18.75 -3.26 2.21
C ALA A 287 19.55 -2.79 3.44
N GLY A 288 19.04 -3.04 4.65
CA GLY A 288 19.72 -2.71 5.89
C GLY A 288 21.05 -3.45 6.08
N ILE A 289 21.10 -4.75 5.76
CA ILE A 289 22.33 -5.55 5.77
C ILE A 289 23.37 -4.94 4.82
N LEU A 290 22.99 -4.65 3.58
CA LEU A 290 23.90 -4.08 2.59
C LEU A 290 24.42 -2.69 3.00
N HIS A 291 23.56 -1.85 3.60
CA HIS A 291 23.97 -0.57 4.19
C HIS A 291 25.04 -0.72 5.26
N ILE A 292 24.90 -1.73 6.13
CA ILE A 292 25.87 -2.01 7.20
C ILE A 292 27.18 -2.57 6.64
N ILE A 293 27.11 -3.48 5.66
CA ILE A 293 28.29 -4.07 5.02
C ILE A 293 29.16 -3.00 4.37
N CYS A 294 28.53 -1.99 3.77
CA CYS A 294 29.23 -0.90 3.10
C CYS A 294 29.82 0.17 4.03
N LYS A 295 29.64 0.05 5.36
CA LYS A 295 30.33 0.94 6.30
C LYS A 295 31.81 0.60 6.35
N ASN A 296 32.66 1.63 6.34
CA ASN A 296 34.11 1.49 6.52
C ASN A 296 34.45 0.90 7.90
N GLU A 297 33.75 1.37 8.94
CA GLU A 297 33.89 0.87 10.31
C GLU A 297 32.54 0.39 10.83
N ARG A 298 32.53 -0.78 11.47
CA ARG A 298 31.31 -1.42 12.00
C ARG A 298 31.41 -1.52 13.50
N LYS A 299 30.40 -1.01 14.19
CA LYS A 299 30.27 -1.15 15.66
C LYS A 299 29.69 -2.52 16.00
N ALA A 300 29.87 -2.98 17.24
CA ALA A 300 29.22 -4.21 17.72
C ALA A 300 27.69 -4.20 17.50
N SER A 301 27.05 -3.05 17.68
CA SER A 301 25.62 -2.88 17.41
C SER A 301 25.26 -2.99 15.91
N ASP A 302 26.19 -2.70 14.99
CA ASP A 302 25.99 -2.91 13.56
C ASP A 302 26.00 -4.40 13.23
N VAL A 303 26.94 -5.16 13.82
CA VAL A 303 26.99 -6.61 13.67
C VAL A 303 25.73 -7.26 14.26
N ALA A 304 25.29 -6.85 15.46
CA ALA A 304 24.05 -7.35 16.05
C ALA A 304 22.82 -7.07 15.18
N CYS A 305 22.70 -5.85 14.62
CA CYS A 305 21.62 -5.52 13.69
C CYS A 305 21.66 -6.37 12.41
N MET A 306 22.85 -6.59 11.85
CA MET A 306 23.03 -7.41 10.67
C MET A 306 22.67 -8.88 10.93
N THR A 307 23.07 -9.42 12.09
CA THR A 307 22.71 -10.78 12.53
C THR A 307 21.20 -10.90 12.71
N ALA A 308 20.55 -9.98 13.42
CA ALA A 308 19.10 -9.99 13.60
C ALA A 308 18.35 -9.89 12.25
N ALA A 309 18.75 -8.96 11.38
CA ALA A 309 18.20 -8.86 10.03
C ALA A 309 18.39 -10.15 9.23
N GLY A 310 19.54 -10.82 9.35
CA GLY A 310 19.81 -12.11 8.73
C GLY A 310 18.89 -13.22 9.24
N LEU A 311 18.66 -13.30 10.56
CA LEU A 311 17.76 -14.28 11.17
C LEU A 311 16.30 -14.08 10.72
N PHE A 312 15.81 -12.84 10.75
CA PHE A 312 14.47 -12.54 10.26
C PHE A 312 14.33 -12.79 8.76
N SER A 313 15.35 -12.44 7.97
CA SER A 313 15.38 -12.71 6.53
C SER A 313 15.33 -14.22 6.23
N ALA A 314 16.07 -15.03 6.99
CA ALA A 314 16.01 -16.48 6.87
C ALA A 314 14.59 -16.98 7.18
N ALA A 315 14.00 -16.54 8.30
CA ALA A 315 12.64 -16.92 8.70
C ALA A 315 11.58 -16.57 7.63
N ALA A 316 11.70 -15.42 6.96
CA ALA A 316 10.78 -15.02 5.88
C ALA A 316 10.89 -15.92 4.64
N LEU A 317 12.03 -16.58 4.42
CA LEU A 317 12.26 -17.47 3.27
C LEU A 317 11.96 -18.95 3.56
N LEU A 318 11.92 -19.36 4.83
CA LEU A 318 11.65 -20.75 5.24
C LEU A 318 10.35 -21.35 4.67
N PRO A 319 9.23 -20.59 4.51
CA PRO A 319 8.02 -21.15 3.93
C PRO A 319 8.19 -21.69 2.50
N PHE A 320 9.10 -21.11 1.71
CA PHE A 320 9.42 -21.60 0.36
C PHE A 320 10.11 -22.98 0.37
N ALA A 321 10.72 -23.36 1.49
CA ALA A 321 11.29 -24.69 1.72
C ALA A 321 10.31 -25.66 2.43
N GLY A 322 9.04 -25.26 2.59
CA GLY A 322 8.01 -26.06 3.28
C GLY A 322 8.06 -25.97 4.81
N ILE A 323 8.93 -25.14 5.39
CA ILE A 323 9.05 -24.97 6.84
C ILE A 323 8.11 -23.83 7.29
N LYS A 324 6.99 -24.19 7.93
CA LYS A 324 5.89 -23.26 8.28
C LYS A 324 5.83 -22.85 9.76
N VAL A 325 6.90 -23.11 10.53
CA VAL A 325 6.95 -22.83 11.99
C VAL A 325 6.66 -21.37 12.35
N PHE A 326 6.97 -20.44 11.45
CA PHE A 326 6.77 -19.00 11.63
C PHE A 326 5.49 -18.47 10.97
N SER A 327 4.71 -19.29 10.27
CA SER A 327 3.61 -18.83 9.42
C SER A 327 2.26 -18.75 10.14
N ASP A 328 2.01 -19.69 11.06
CA ASP A 328 0.72 -19.76 11.75
C ASP A 328 0.74 -18.92 13.03
N CYS A 329 0.05 -17.78 13.01
CA CYS A 329 -0.18 -16.94 14.19
C CYS A 329 -1.48 -17.31 14.92
N GLY A 330 -2.05 -18.49 14.65
CA GLY A 330 -3.28 -19.00 15.26
C GLY A 330 -4.56 -18.46 14.64
N LEU A 331 -4.50 -17.98 13.39
CA LEU A 331 -5.67 -17.38 12.73
C LEU A 331 -6.71 -18.45 12.39
N HIS A 332 -6.29 -19.68 12.07
CA HIS A 332 -7.13 -20.86 11.74
C HIS A 332 -8.32 -20.62 10.79
N ILE A 333 -8.29 -19.54 10.00
CA ILE A 333 -9.32 -19.22 9.00
C ILE A 333 -8.87 -19.80 7.66
N ALA A 334 -9.53 -20.88 7.25
CA ALA A 334 -9.24 -21.55 5.98
C ALA A 334 -9.88 -20.84 4.78
N ASP A 335 -11.05 -20.20 4.97
CA ASP A 335 -11.80 -19.53 3.92
C ASP A 335 -12.38 -18.20 4.42
N ILE A 336 -11.88 -17.10 3.86
CA ILE A 336 -12.31 -15.73 4.17
C ILE A 336 -13.68 -15.37 3.57
N THR A 337 -14.22 -16.21 2.68
CA THR A 337 -15.53 -16.00 2.05
C THR A 337 -16.68 -16.54 2.91
N VAL A 338 -16.36 -17.25 3.99
CA VAL A 338 -17.35 -17.84 4.91
C VAL A 338 -17.55 -16.92 6.12
N ARG A 339 -18.81 -16.80 6.56
CA ARG A 339 -19.20 -16.11 7.79
C ARG A 339 -18.47 -16.70 9.00
N LEU A 340 -17.85 -15.84 9.81
CA LEU A 340 -17.16 -16.25 11.03
C LEU A 340 -18.12 -16.22 12.21
N GLU A 341 -18.62 -17.38 12.59
CA GLU A 341 -19.48 -17.56 13.77
C GLU A 341 -18.69 -17.49 15.09
N GLN A 342 -17.39 -17.79 15.04
CA GLN A 342 -16.49 -17.72 16.18
C GLN A 342 -15.15 -17.12 15.76
N VAL A 343 -14.71 -16.08 16.46
CA VAL A 343 -13.38 -15.50 16.23
C VAL A 343 -12.28 -16.25 16.97
N PRO A 344 -11.03 -16.22 16.46
CA PRO A 344 -9.90 -16.83 17.13
C PRO A 344 -9.74 -16.32 18.57
N ARG A 345 -9.60 -17.25 19.52
CA ARG A 345 -9.44 -16.93 20.94
C ARG A 345 -8.03 -17.14 21.42
N ILE A 346 -7.64 -16.34 22.42
CA ILE A 346 -6.37 -16.48 23.13
C ILE A 346 -6.17 -17.90 23.67
N GLU A 347 -7.25 -18.53 24.15
CA GLU A 347 -7.26 -19.87 24.75
C GLU A 347 -6.92 -20.98 23.74
N GLU A 348 -7.16 -20.74 22.45
CA GLU A 348 -6.91 -21.70 21.36
C GLU A 348 -5.46 -21.63 20.87
N MET A 349 -4.70 -20.62 21.27
CA MET A 349 -3.33 -20.44 20.84
C MET A 349 -2.40 -21.50 21.42
N GLN A 350 -1.82 -22.30 20.51
CA GLN A 350 -0.76 -23.23 20.86
C GLN A 350 0.58 -22.52 21.07
N ALA A 351 1.54 -23.20 21.71
CA ALA A 351 2.88 -22.67 21.93
C ALA A 351 3.59 -22.26 20.62
N ALA A 352 3.35 -23.01 19.53
CA ALA A 352 3.86 -22.67 18.20
C ALA A 352 3.26 -21.34 17.67
N ASN A 353 1.96 -21.14 17.85
CA ASN A 353 1.26 -19.93 17.41
C ASN A 353 1.79 -18.71 18.17
N TRP A 354 1.96 -18.83 19.49
CA TRP A 354 2.57 -17.79 20.33
C TRP A 354 4.01 -17.49 19.91
N PHE A 355 4.79 -18.52 19.62
CA PHE A 355 6.16 -18.35 19.14
C PHE A 355 6.19 -17.56 17.83
N ALA A 356 5.38 -17.93 16.83
CA ALA A 356 5.29 -17.21 15.57
C ALA A 356 4.83 -15.76 15.76
N MET A 357 3.78 -15.55 16.56
CA MET A 357 3.26 -14.21 16.85
C MET A 357 4.32 -13.32 17.53
N CYS A 358 4.97 -13.80 18.60
CA CYS A 358 6.04 -13.08 19.28
C CYS A 358 7.24 -12.81 18.37
N TRP A 359 7.60 -13.76 17.52
CA TRP A 359 8.69 -13.62 16.55
C TRP A 359 8.43 -12.47 15.57
N TRP A 360 7.24 -12.40 14.99
CA TRP A 360 6.90 -11.36 14.03
C TRP A 360 6.66 -10.00 14.70
N ILE A 361 6.10 -9.95 15.91
CA ILE A 361 6.08 -8.70 16.70
C ILE A 361 7.51 -8.18 16.91
N ALA A 362 8.45 -9.05 17.31
CA ALA A 362 9.85 -8.68 17.45
C ALA A 362 10.46 -8.24 16.10
N ALA A 363 10.10 -8.89 15.00
CA ALA A 363 10.54 -8.52 13.66
C ALA A 363 10.04 -7.12 13.23
N LEU A 364 8.78 -6.77 13.53
CA LEU A 364 8.20 -5.45 13.22
C LEU A 364 8.84 -4.34 14.06
N LEU A 365 9.04 -4.57 15.36
CA LEU A 365 9.77 -3.64 16.23
C LEU A 365 11.23 -3.49 15.79
N PHE A 366 11.89 -4.59 15.42
CA PHE A 366 13.24 -4.56 14.88
C PHE A 366 13.31 -3.79 13.55
N THR A 367 12.33 -3.95 12.66
CA THR A 367 12.28 -3.24 11.38
C THR A 367 12.26 -1.73 11.59
N CYS A 368 11.49 -1.25 12.57
CA CYS A 368 11.48 0.15 13.02
C CYS A 368 12.89 0.62 13.42
N ILE A 369 13.58 -0.13 14.28
CA ILE A 369 14.95 0.17 14.74
C ILE A 369 15.94 0.17 13.57
N LEU A 370 15.85 -0.82 12.68
CA LEU A 370 16.72 -0.96 11.53
C LEU A 370 16.58 0.24 10.59
N ILE A 371 15.35 0.57 10.17
CA ILE A 371 15.06 1.71 9.28
C ILE A 371 15.63 2.99 9.88
N TRP A 372 15.35 3.27 11.16
CA TRP A 372 15.87 4.44 11.85
C TRP A 372 17.39 4.52 11.79
N LYS A 373 18.07 3.41 12.07
CA LYS A 373 19.52 3.32 12.09
C LYS A 373 20.15 3.49 10.71
N VAL A 374 19.69 2.75 9.70
CA VAL A 374 20.34 2.74 8.37
C VAL A 374 20.00 3.98 7.54
N SER A 375 18.83 4.58 7.78
CA SER A 375 18.42 5.81 7.10
C SER A 375 19.05 7.09 7.68
N LYS A 376 19.88 6.95 8.73
CA LYS A 376 20.43 8.05 9.52
C LYS A 376 19.34 8.92 10.14
N HIS A 377 18.36 8.29 10.81
CA HIS A 377 17.29 8.95 11.56
C HIS A 377 16.31 9.71 10.66
N ASN A 378 15.99 9.14 9.48
CA ASN A 378 15.06 9.76 8.56
C ASN A 378 13.61 9.62 9.04
N VAL A 379 13.05 10.70 9.60
CA VAL A 379 11.69 10.75 10.15
C VAL A 379 10.63 10.34 9.12
N VAL A 380 10.80 10.67 7.84
CA VAL A 380 9.81 10.31 6.81
C VAL A 380 9.68 8.79 6.67
N LEU A 381 10.78 8.04 6.69
CA LEU A 381 10.69 6.59 6.60
C LEU A 381 10.02 5.97 7.83
N MET A 382 10.20 6.58 9.00
CA MET A 382 9.50 6.16 10.21
C MET A 382 8.00 6.42 10.11
N LEU A 383 7.61 7.61 9.64
CA LEU A 383 6.20 7.96 9.44
C LEU A 383 5.54 7.04 8.41
N VAL A 384 6.24 6.69 7.32
CA VAL A 384 5.73 5.74 6.34
C VAL A 384 5.62 4.33 6.93
N TRP A 385 6.61 3.86 7.68
CA TRP A 385 6.55 2.56 8.35
C TRP A 385 5.38 2.48 9.35
N LEU A 386 5.27 3.48 10.24
CA LEU A 386 4.18 3.55 11.21
C LEU A 386 2.82 3.76 10.54
N GLY A 387 2.77 4.52 9.44
CA GLY A 387 1.57 4.71 8.65
C GLY A 387 1.09 3.42 7.98
N GLY A 388 2.00 2.55 7.53
CA GLY A 388 1.66 1.22 7.01
C GLY A 388 1.01 0.35 8.09
N ILE A 389 1.67 0.22 9.25
CA ILE A 389 1.12 -0.51 10.41
C ILE A 389 -0.24 0.06 10.83
N ALA A 390 -0.35 1.39 10.93
CA ALA A 390 -1.60 2.05 11.29
C ALA A 390 -2.70 1.82 10.24
N SER A 391 -2.36 1.78 8.95
CA SER A 391 -3.34 1.54 7.89
C SER A 391 -3.97 0.16 7.99
N GLU A 392 -3.22 -0.87 8.38
CA GLU A 392 -3.79 -2.19 8.67
C GLU A 392 -4.55 -2.20 9.99
N ALA A 393 -4.02 -1.54 11.03
CA ALA A 393 -4.69 -1.46 12.32
C ALA A 393 -6.05 -0.74 12.27
N ILE A 394 -6.31 0.10 11.25
CA ILE A 394 -7.65 0.69 11.02
C ILE A 394 -8.73 -0.38 10.88
N MET A 395 -8.38 -1.60 10.43
CA MET A 395 -9.33 -2.71 10.34
C MET A 395 -9.88 -3.15 11.70
N HIS A 396 -9.28 -2.71 12.82
CA HIS A 396 -9.88 -2.80 14.15
C HIS A 396 -11.32 -2.28 14.16
N PHE A 397 -11.60 -1.20 13.44
CA PHE A 397 -12.94 -0.59 13.40
C PHE A 397 -13.88 -1.21 12.37
N SER A 398 -13.56 -2.41 11.84
CA SER A 398 -14.39 -3.05 10.82
C SER A 398 -14.77 -4.49 11.19
N PRO A 399 -16.08 -4.83 11.15
CA PRO A 399 -16.55 -6.22 11.27
C PRO A 399 -16.18 -7.09 10.06
N THR A 400 -15.51 -6.52 9.05
CA THR A 400 -15.06 -7.23 7.85
C THR A 400 -13.56 -7.52 7.85
N ILE A 401 -12.84 -7.36 8.97
CA ILE A 401 -11.38 -7.57 9.04
C ILE A 401 -10.90 -8.85 8.32
N TYR A 402 -11.65 -9.95 8.44
CA TYR A 402 -11.36 -11.20 7.76
C TYR A 402 -11.95 -11.30 6.34
N ALA A 403 -13.20 -10.89 6.13
CA ALA A 403 -13.88 -10.92 4.82
C ALA A 403 -13.24 -9.96 3.79
N SER A 404 -12.64 -8.88 4.29
CA SER A 404 -11.81 -7.97 3.50
C SER A 404 -10.53 -8.62 2.99
N GLY A 405 -10.11 -9.74 3.56
CA GLY A 405 -9.05 -10.59 3.03
C GLY A 405 -7.73 -9.86 2.81
N ALA A 406 -6.99 -10.28 1.78
CA ALA A 406 -5.63 -9.79 1.55
C ALA A 406 -5.54 -8.39 0.91
N ARG A 407 -6.61 -7.88 0.28
CA ARG A 407 -6.59 -6.60 -0.46
C ARG A 407 -6.27 -5.39 0.42
N VAL A 408 -6.60 -5.43 1.71
CA VAL A 408 -6.32 -4.34 2.66
C VAL A 408 -4.84 -4.17 3.00
N TYR A 409 -3.99 -5.16 2.72
CA TYR A 409 -2.54 -5.08 2.89
C TYR A 409 -1.85 -4.31 1.77
N TYR A 410 -2.56 -4.10 0.65
CA TYR A 410 -1.99 -3.52 -0.57
C TYR A 410 -1.37 -2.12 -0.33
N LEU A 411 -1.93 -1.33 0.59
CA LEU A 411 -1.39 -0.01 0.93
C LEU A 411 -0.06 -0.15 1.67
N THR A 412 -0.02 -0.99 2.70
CA THR A 412 1.21 -1.31 3.43
C THR A 412 2.29 -1.84 2.51
N ASP A 413 1.93 -2.69 1.55
CA ASP A 413 2.88 -3.25 0.59
C ASP A 413 3.57 -2.16 -0.24
N TRP A 414 2.81 -1.17 -0.73
CA TRP A 414 3.38 -0.02 -1.43
C TRP A 414 4.19 0.90 -0.53
N MET A 415 3.82 1.04 0.74
CA MET A 415 4.60 1.80 1.73
C MET A 415 5.93 1.10 2.03
N CYS A 416 5.94 -0.23 2.15
CA CYS A 416 7.16 -1.03 2.25
C CYS A 416 8.02 -0.90 0.98
N MET A 417 7.41 -0.96 -0.21
CA MET A 417 8.11 -0.76 -1.49
C MET A 417 8.75 0.62 -1.57
N PHE A 418 8.07 1.67 -1.11
CA PHE A 418 8.64 3.02 -1.00
C PHE A 418 9.88 3.04 -0.08
N ILE A 419 9.80 2.41 1.10
CA ILE A 419 10.93 2.32 2.04
C ILE A 419 12.11 1.59 1.39
N ILE A 420 11.85 0.46 0.74
CA ILE A 420 12.84 -0.32 -0.03
C ILE A 420 13.58 0.58 -1.02
N LEU A 421 12.85 1.35 -1.83
CA LEU A 421 13.44 2.23 -2.84
C LEU A 421 14.29 3.32 -2.21
N VAL A 422 13.80 4.02 -1.18
CA VAL A 422 14.57 5.10 -0.53
C VAL A 422 15.84 4.55 0.12
N LEU A 423 15.77 3.38 0.77
CA LEU A 423 16.95 2.73 1.33
C LEU A 423 17.93 2.34 0.23
N ALA A 424 17.46 1.72 -0.86
CA ALA A 424 18.31 1.35 -1.98
C ALA A 424 18.97 2.57 -2.65
N PHE A 425 18.24 3.66 -2.81
CA PHE A 425 18.76 4.92 -3.34
C PHE A 425 19.89 5.50 -2.49
N LYS A 426 19.75 5.44 -1.17
CA LYS A 426 20.78 5.91 -0.23
C LYS A 426 21.94 4.91 -0.07
N MET A 427 21.88 3.75 -0.70
CA MET A 427 22.92 2.73 -0.58
C MET A 427 24.24 3.21 -1.20
N PRO A 428 25.36 3.12 -0.44
CA PRO A 428 26.66 3.50 -0.96
C PRO A 428 27.17 2.49 -2.01
N GLY A 429 27.66 3.01 -3.12
CA GLY A 429 28.27 2.21 -4.18
C GLY A 429 27.26 1.64 -5.18
N LYS A 430 27.44 2.01 -6.46
CA LYS A 430 26.57 1.59 -7.57
C LYS A 430 26.44 0.06 -7.66
N ARG A 431 27.53 -0.68 -7.49
CA ARG A 431 27.54 -2.16 -7.57
C ARG A 431 26.57 -2.83 -6.58
N TRP A 432 26.53 -2.36 -5.33
CA TRP A 432 25.65 -2.92 -4.31
C TRP A 432 24.19 -2.58 -4.57
N ARG A 433 23.93 -1.36 -5.05
CA ARG A 433 22.60 -0.93 -5.43
C ARG A 433 22.06 -1.72 -6.63
N ASP A 434 22.87 -1.91 -7.68
CA ASP A 434 22.49 -2.69 -8.86
C ASP A 434 22.25 -4.17 -8.50
N LEU A 435 23.10 -4.73 -7.62
CA LEU A 435 22.91 -6.09 -7.07
C LEU A 435 21.59 -6.18 -6.30
N TYR A 436 21.30 -5.21 -5.45
CA TYR A 436 20.07 -5.18 -4.66
C TYR A 436 18.82 -5.15 -5.55
N TYR A 437 18.77 -4.27 -6.55
CA TYR A 437 17.66 -4.24 -7.51
C TYR A 437 17.51 -5.56 -8.27
N SER A 438 18.62 -6.19 -8.63
CA SER A 438 18.60 -7.50 -9.30
C SER A 438 18.03 -8.60 -8.40
N ILE A 439 18.38 -8.59 -7.10
CA ILE A 439 17.85 -9.55 -6.12
C ILE A 439 16.35 -9.33 -5.91
N VAL A 440 15.92 -8.08 -5.72
CA VAL A 440 14.49 -7.71 -5.56
C VAL A 440 13.68 -8.18 -6.78
N ALA A 441 14.19 -7.94 -7.99
CA ALA A 441 13.53 -8.39 -9.21
C ALA A 441 13.48 -9.91 -9.35
N GLY A 442 14.60 -10.59 -9.09
CA GLY A 442 14.68 -12.05 -9.12
C GLY A 442 13.76 -12.72 -8.11
N LEU A 443 13.66 -12.17 -6.88
CA LEU A 443 12.75 -12.65 -5.86
C LEU A 443 11.29 -12.43 -6.23
N GLY A 444 10.94 -11.31 -6.85
CA GLY A 444 9.60 -11.07 -7.36
C GLY A 444 9.19 -12.14 -8.39
N VAL A 445 10.04 -12.40 -9.38
CA VAL A 445 9.77 -13.45 -10.39
C VAL A 445 9.66 -14.83 -9.73
N TRP A 446 10.59 -15.17 -8.84
CA TRP A 446 10.55 -16.45 -8.10
C TRP A 446 9.26 -16.61 -7.29
N ASN A 447 8.84 -15.56 -6.58
CA ASN A 447 7.62 -15.56 -5.78
C ASN A 447 6.37 -15.75 -6.63
N LEU A 448 6.26 -15.05 -7.77
CA LEU A 448 5.14 -15.25 -8.69
C LEU A 448 5.09 -16.71 -9.18
N LEU A 449 6.22 -17.26 -9.62
CA LEU A 449 6.28 -18.65 -10.11
C LEU A 449 5.90 -19.65 -9.01
N TYR A 450 6.40 -19.45 -7.80
CA TYR A 450 6.04 -20.29 -6.66
C TYR A 450 4.54 -20.22 -6.36
N GLN A 451 3.95 -19.03 -6.37
CA GLN A 451 2.54 -18.86 -6.09
C GLN A 451 1.65 -19.44 -7.19
N VAL A 452 2.02 -19.26 -8.46
CA VAL A 452 1.32 -19.90 -9.58
C VAL A 452 1.33 -21.41 -9.39
N ILE A 453 2.50 -22.04 -9.19
CA ILE A 453 2.59 -23.51 -9.07
C ILE A 453 1.78 -24.09 -7.89
N ASN A 454 1.65 -23.35 -6.78
CA ASN A 454 1.04 -23.87 -5.56
C ASN A 454 -0.43 -23.43 -5.36
N TYR A 455 -0.91 -22.41 -6.06
CA TYR A 455 -2.26 -21.84 -5.87
C TYR A 455 -3.10 -21.75 -7.14
N ILE A 456 -2.51 -21.87 -8.34
CA ILE A 456 -3.19 -21.81 -9.65
C ILE A 456 -2.92 -23.11 -10.42
#